data_AF-A0A976GSP1-F1
#
_entry.id   AF-A0A976GSP1-F1
#
_cell.length_a   1.000
_cell.length_b   1.000
_cell.length_c   1.000
_cell.angle_alpha   90.00
_cell.angle_beta   90.00
_cell.angle_gamma   90.00
#
_symmetry.space_group_name_H-M   'P 1'
#
loop_
_entity.id
_entity.type
_entity.pdbx_description
1 polymer ?
#
loop_
_entity_poly.entity_id
_entity_poly.type
_entity_poly.pdbx_seq_one_letter_code
_entity_poly.pdbx_strand_id
1 'polypeptide(L)'
;MYYSILPKHRLLGDNKADTTLENLSHEHFFEMLHTIKNNEDYHQLTSEYQIMKMPIWAENNKIELAQQFFLKNFRVILSLLGSLSLPYCYAAADGAKVLIYSQRLAKDTKKRLAETAKFVLEIMENNTFETNGNGFALCFQVRMMHAYIRKQAKNSPKWNMEYGLPINQEDMAGTNLSFSLIILRGMEKLQYKVSNEEAEAFLHYWNIIG
;
A
#
# COMPACT_ATOMS: atom_id res chain seq x y z
N MET A 1 21.08 7.61 -24.93
CA MET A 1 21.29 6.78 -23.72
C MET A 1 20.27 7.26 -22.69
N TYR A 2 19.08 6.67 -22.66
CA TYR A 2 18.08 7.03 -21.64
C TYR A 2 18.53 6.40 -20.33
N TYR A 3 19.05 7.21 -19.40
CA TYR A 3 19.24 6.76 -18.03
C TYR A 3 17.87 6.41 -17.47
N SER A 4 17.60 5.12 -17.30
CA SER A 4 16.40 4.68 -16.60
C SER A 4 16.42 5.27 -15.19
N ILE A 5 15.37 6.02 -14.84
CA ILE A 5 15.21 6.66 -13.53
C ILE A 5 14.85 5.62 -12.45
N LEU A 6 14.42 4.43 -12.85
CA LEU A 6 13.87 3.40 -11.98
C LEU A 6 14.97 2.67 -11.16
N PRO A 7 16.10 2.20 -11.74
CA PRO A 7 17.14 1.45 -11.01
C PRO A 7 17.63 2.07 -9.71
N LYS A 8 17.72 3.41 -9.62
CA LYS A 8 18.14 4.08 -8.37
C LYS A 8 17.10 3.93 -7.23
N HIS A 9 15.82 3.81 -7.56
CA HIS A 9 14.75 3.65 -6.59
C HIS A 9 14.67 2.23 -6.02
N ARG A 10 15.27 1.23 -6.70
CA ARG A 10 15.44 -0.13 -6.13
C ARG A 10 16.31 -0.16 -4.87
N LEU A 11 17.12 0.88 -4.66
CA LEU A 11 18.01 1.00 -3.50
C LEU A 11 17.43 1.93 -2.42
N LEU A 12 16.19 2.38 -2.55
CA LEU A 12 15.53 3.27 -1.59
C LEU A 12 14.42 2.53 -0.84
N GLY A 13 14.53 2.50 0.49
CA GLY A 13 13.49 2.00 1.40
C GLY A 13 12.64 3.14 1.98
N ASP A 14 12.29 3.03 3.27
CA ASP A 14 11.60 4.09 4.01
C ASP A 14 12.35 4.36 5.31
N ASN A 15 13.37 5.21 5.23
CA ASN A 15 14.30 5.45 6.34
C ASN A 15 13.58 5.88 7.63
N LYS A 16 12.48 6.62 7.54
CA LYS A 16 11.73 7.06 8.73
C LYS A 16 11.06 5.87 9.41
N ALA A 17 10.29 5.08 8.67
CA ALA A 17 9.63 3.89 9.21
C ALA A 17 10.64 2.81 9.66
N ASP A 18 11.74 2.65 8.91
CA ASP A 18 12.81 1.71 9.23
C ASP A 18 13.50 2.11 10.55
N THR A 19 13.82 3.40 10.74
CA THR A 19 14.41 3.90 11.99
C THR A 19 13.44 3.78 13.16
N THR A 20 12.16 4.12 12.97
CA THR A 20 11.12 3.94 13.99
C THR A 20 11.04 2.48 14.45
N LEU A 21 11.09 1.53 13.51
CA LEU A 21 11.10 0.10 13.84
C LEU A 21 12.35 -0.32 14.62
N GLU A 22 13.52 0.24 14.30
CA GLU A 22 14.78 -0.08 14.99
C GLU A 22 14.78 0.37 16.46
N ASN A 23 14.06 1.44 16.77
CA ASN A 23 13.94 1.97 18.13
C ASN A 23 12.89 1.24 19.00
N LEU A 24 12.12 0.32 18.42
CA LEU A 24 11.07 -0.42 19.12
C LEU A 24 11.50 -1.87 19.43
N SER A 25 11.15 -2.35 20.62
CA SER A 25 11.21 -3.78 20.92
C SER A 25 10.17 -4.52 20.06
N HIS A 26 10.38 -5.82 19.83
CA HIS A 26 9.43 -6.64 19.08
C HIS A 26 8.02 -6.62 19.70
N GLU A 27 7.94 -6.66 21.03
CA GLU A 27 6.68 -6.63 21.77
C GLU A 27 5.98 -5.27 21.61
N HIS A 28 6.68 -4.17 21.89
CA HIS A 28 6.12 -2.81 21.75
C HIS A 28 5.71 -2.50 20.31
N PHE A 29 6.44 -3.02 19.32
CA PHE A 29 6.07 -2.85 17.92
C PHE A 29 4.70 -3.47 17.61
N PHE A 30 4.47 -4.72 18.02
CA PHE A 30 3.18 -5.34 17.80
C PHE A 30 2.10 -4.72 18.68
N GLU A 31 2.38 -4.38 19.94
CA GLU A 31 1.44 -3.65 20.79
C GLU A 31 0.97 -2.36 20.12
N MET A 32 1.89 -1.52 19.63
CA MET A 32 1.59 -0.29 18.90
C MET A 32 0.68 -0.53 17.68
N LEU A 33 0.94 -1.58 16.89
CA LEU A 33 0.06 -1.92 15.75
C LEU A 33 -1.32 -2.39 16.18
N HIS A 34 -1.45 -3.02 17.35
CA HIS A 34 -2.74 -3.44 17.87
C HIS A 34 -3.50 -2.30 18.51
N THR A 35 -2.85 -1.27 19.06
CA THR A 35 -3.54 -0.14 19.72
C THR A 35 -4.09 0.87 18.73
N ILE A 36 -3.39 1.15 17.63
CA ILE A 36 -3.83 2.12 16.63
C ILE A 36 -4.95 1.51 15.77
N LYS A 37 -6.20 1.93 15.94
CA LYS A 37 -7.35 1.42 15.17
C LYS A 37 -7.95 2.45 14.22
N ASN A 38 -7.87 3.73 14.56
CA ASN A 38 -8.48 4.82 13.79
C ASN A 38 -7.57 6.06 13.74
N ASN A 39 -8.02 7.11 13.07
CA ASN A 39 -7.25 8.33 12.91
C ASN A 39 -7.05 9.07 14.24
N GLU A 40 -8.00 9.00 15.19
CA GLU A 40 -7.81 9.56 16.53
C GLU A 40 -6.62 8.90 17.24
N ASP A 41 -6.56 7.57 17.25
CA ASP A 41 -5.43 6.83 17.85
C ASP A 41 -4.11 7.19 17.16
N TYR A 42 -4.13 7.30 15.82
CA TYR A 42 -2.97 7.72 15.05
C TYR A 42 -2.50 9.14 15.41
N HIS A 43 -3.44 10.07 15.60
CA HIS A 43 -3.13 11.45 15.96
C HIS A 43 -2.72 11.62 17.43
N GLN A 44 -3.00 10.63 18.29
CA GLN A 44 -2.49 10.57 19.66
C GLN A 44 -1.06 10.03 19.77
N LEU A 45 -0.50 9.47 18.70
CA LEU A 45 0.90 9.07 18.67
C LEU A 45 1.81 10.27 18.93
N THR A 46 2.91 10.03 19.63
CA THR A 46 3.94 11.05 19.81
C THR A 46 4.47 11.49 18.44
N SER A 47 4.88 12.76 18.36
CA SER A 47 5.41 13.36 17.13
C SER A 47 6.62 12.60 16.55
N GLU A 48 7.34 11.85 17.39
CA GLU A 48 8.42 10.95 16.99
C GLU A 48 7.93 9.80 16.09
N TYR A 49 6.75 9.24 16.36
CA TYR A 49 6.17 8.12 15.61
C TYR A 49 5.19 8.58 14.52
N GLN A 50 4.74 9.83 14.57
CA GLN A 50 3.85 10.40 13.57
C GLN A 50 4.61 10.78 12.28
N ILE A 51 4.57 9.90 11.28
CA ILE A 51 5.36 10.03 10.05
C ILE A 51 4.55 10.37 8.79
N MET A 52 3.24 10.62 8.89
CA MET A 52 2.35 10.92 7.76
C MET A 52 1.50 12.15 8.04
N LYS A 53 1.19 12.87 6.96
CA LYS A 53 0.27 14.01 6.93
C LYS A 53 -0.44 13.98 5.58
N MET A 54 -1.64 14.54 5.52
CA MET A 54 -2.31 14.74 4.24
C MET A 54 -1.41 15.59 3.32
N PRO A 55 -1.16 15.18 2.07
CA PRO A 55 -0.39 15.98 1.15
C PRO A 55 -1.08 17.32 0.85
N ILE A 56 -0.30 18.40 0.72
CA ILE A 56 -0.83 19.74 0.45
C ILE A 56 -1.53 19.85 -0.91
N TRP A 57 -1.24 18.94 -1.83
CA TRP A 57 -1.83 18.86 -3.16
C TRP A 57 -3.09 17.97 -3.19
N ALA A 58 -3.47 17.36 -2.06
CA ALA A 58 -4.69 16.57 -1.98
C ALA A 58 -5.92 17.45 -2.29
N GLU A 59 -6.87 16.89 -3.02
CA GLU A 59 -8.03 17.60 -3.58
C GLU A 59 -9.28 16.88 -3.09
N ASN A 60 -10.04 17.53 -2.19
CA ASN A 60 -11.17 16.89 -1.50
C ASN A 60 -12.27 16.42 -2.46
N ASN A 61 -12.53 17.17 -3.52
CA ASN A 61 -13.49 16.79 -4.57
C ASN A 61 -13.06 15.50 -5.30
N LYS A 62 -11.76 15.30 -5.54
CA LYS A 62 -11.25 14.07 -6.15
C LYS A 62 -11.28 12.89 -5.17
N ILE A 63 -10.99 13.14 -3.89
CA ILE A 63 -11.12 12.12 -2.83
C ILE A 63 -12.57 11.61 -2.78
N GLU A 64 -13.54 12.51 -2.67
CA GLU A 64 -14.96 12.16 -2.60
C GLU A 64 -15.41 11.41 -3.86
N LEU A 65 -15.04 11.91 -5.05
CA LEU A 65 -15.38 11.27 -6.32
C LEU A 65 -14.78 9.86 -6.43
N ALA A 66 -13.55 9.65 -5.96
CA ALA A 66 -12.91 8.34 -5.96
C ALA A 66 -13.63 7.33 -5.05
N GLN A 67 -14.05 7.77 -3.86
CA GLN A 67 -14.79 6.94 -2.91
C GLN A 67 -16.18 6.59 -3.47
N GLN A 68 -16.89 7.55 -4.06
CA GLN A 68 -18.17 7.31 -4.74
C GLN A 68 -18.02 6.36 -5.94
N PHE A 69 -16.98 6.56 -6.76
CA PHE A 69 -16.65 5.67 -7.88
C PHE A 69 -16.39 4.25 -7.40
N PHE A 70 -15.62 4.08 -6.31
CA PHE A 70 -15.38 2.77 -5.72
C PHE A 70 -16.67 2.14 -5.18
N LEU A 71 -17.46 2.85 -4.40
CA LEU A 71 -18.72 2.35 -3.83
C LEU A 71 -19.68 1.86 -4.93
N LYS A 72 -19.77 2.59 -6.04
CA LYS A 72 -20.57 2.20 -7.21
C LYS A 72 -20.04 0.93 -7.90
N ASN A 73 -18.72 0.73 -7.93
CA ASN A 73 -18.05 -0.30 -8.73
C ASN A 73 -17.36 -1.39 -7.90
N PHE A 74 -17.56 -1.45 -6.58
CA PHE A 74 -16.73 -2.26 -5.67
C PHE A 74 -16.68 -3.74 -6.05
N ARG A 75 -17.79 -4.31 -6.55
CA ARG A 75 -17.85 -5.73 -6.97
C ARG A 75 -16.89 -6.03 -8.11
N VAL A 76 -16.87 -5.18 -9.15
CA VAL A 76 -15.96 -5.37 -10.29
C VAL A 76 -14.53 -5.04 -9.90
N ILE A 77 -14.32 -4.00 -9.09
CA ILE A 77 -12.98 -3.64 -8.58
C ILE A 77 -12.39 -4.77 -7.75
N LEU A 78 -13.13 -5.37 -6.81
CA LEU A 78 -12.65 -6.51 -6.01
C LEU A 78 -12.47 -7.78 -6.85
N SER A 79 -13.29 -7.99 -7.87
CA SER A 79 -13.09 -9.10 -8.82
C SER A 79 -11.79 -8.93 -9.61
N LEU A 80 -11.53 -7.72 -10.11
CA LEU A 80 -10.28 -7.36 -10.80
C LEU A 80 -9.08 -7.36 -9.85
N LEU A 81 -9.28 -7.03 -8.57
CA LEU A 81 -8.25 -7.13 -7.54
C LEU A 81 -7.70 -8.56 -7.49
N GLY A 82 -8.58 -9.55 -7.36
CA GLY A 82 -8.19 -10.96 -7.27
C GLY A 82 -7.75 -11.58 -8.60
N SER A 83 -8.34 -11.17 -9.73
CA SER A 83 -8.14 -11.82 -11.03
C SER A 83 -7.13 -11.14 -11.96
N LEU A 84 -6.78 -9.87 -11.71
CA LEU A 84 -5.88 -9.09 -12.55
C LEU A 84 -4.79 -8.39 -11.75
N SER A 85 -5.15 -7.52 -10.80
CA SER A 85 -4.22 -6.68 -10.04
C SER A 85 -3.20 -7.49 -9.22
N LEU A 86 -3.66 -8.36 -8.31
CA LEU A 86 -2.75 -9.15 -7.49
C LEU A 86 -1.90 -10.14 -8.30
N PRO A 87 -2.44 -10.84 -9.33
CA PRO A 87 -1.61 -11.59 -10.27
C PRO A 87 -0.55 -10.73 -10.97
N TYR A 88 -0.87 -9.49 -11.34
CA TYR A 88 0.08 -8.57 -11.98
C TYR A 88 1.29 -8.29 -11.09
N CYS A 89 1.13 -8.26 -9.77
CA CYS A 89 2.24 -8.06 -8.84
C CYS A 89 3.27 -9.21 -8.88
N TYR A 90 2.90 -10.41 -9.31
CA TYR A 90 3.84 -11.52 -9.49
C TYR A 90 4.66 -11.41 -10.79
N ALA A 91 4.26 -10.55 -11.73
CA ALA A 91 5.04 -10.25 -12.93
C ALA A 91 6.27 -9.36 -12.61
N ALA A 92 6.27 -8.67 -11.46
CA ALA A 92 7.43 -7.95 -10.95
C ALA A 92 8.42 -8.93 -10.29
N ALA A 93 9.25 -9.59 -11.11
CA ALA A 93 10.08 -10.74 -10.72
C ALA A 93 10.92 -10.53 -9.45
N ASP A 94 11.58 -9.38 -9.30
CA ASP A 94 12.40 -9.10 -8.12
C ASP A 94 11.55 -8.75 -6.90
N GLY A 95 10.50 -7.95 -7.05
CA GLY A 95 9.58 -7.60 -5.96
C GLY A 95 8.86 -8.82 -5.38
N ALA A 96 8.48 -9.78 -6.23
CA ALA A 96 7.83 -11.01 -5.81
C ALA A 96 8.70 -11.87 -4.87
N LYS A 97 10.04 -11.73 -4.90
CA LYS A 97 10.97 -12.49 -4.03
C LYS A 97 10.81 -12.12 -2.56
N VAL A 98 10.35 -10.90 -2.25
CA VAL A 98 10.03 -10.49 -0.86
C VAL A 98 9.02 -11.45 -0.24
N LEU A 99 8.04 -11.89 -1.03
CA LEU A 99 6.99 -12.79 -0.58
C LEU A 99 7.57 -14.15 -0.16
N ILE A 100 8.56 -14.64 -0.88
CA ILE A 100 9.22 -15.93 -0.61
C ILE A 100 10.14 -15.83 0.61
N TYR A 101 10.96 -14.78 0.68
CA TYR A 101 12.07 -14.72 1.64
C TYR A 101 11.73 -14.01 2.96
N SER A 102 10.59 -13.31 3.05
CA SER A 102 10.08 -12.72 4.30
C SER A 102 9.47 -13.74 5.28
N GLN A 103 9.43 -15.03 4.92
CA GLN A 103 8.88 -16.15 5.72
C GLN A 103 7.38 -16.05 6.07
N ARG A 104 6.66 -15.02 5.58
CA ARG A 104 5.25 -14.77 5.92
C ARG A 104 4.24 -15.33 4.92
N LEU A 105 4.54 -15.40 3.61
CA LEU A 105 3.52 -15.86 2.64
C LEU A 105 3.27 -17.36 2.67
N ALA A 106 4.29 -18.17 2.92
CA ALA A 106 4.20 -19.62 2.71
C ALA A 106 3.19 -20.32 3.64
N LYS A 107 2.74 -19.66 4.72
CA LYS A 107 1.91 -20.28 5.76
C LYS A 107 0.41 -19.98 5.68
N ASP A 108 -0.05 -18.90 5.04
CA ASP A 108 -1.49 -18.57 5.00
C ASP A 108 -1.92 -17.61 3.86
N THR A 109 -1.90 -18.11 2.62
CA THR A 109 -2.27 -17.32 1.42
C THR A 109 -3.71 -16.80 1.46
N LYS A 110 -4.66 -17.60 2.00
CA LYS A 110 -6.08 -17.21 2.05
C LYS A 110 -6.31 -16.03 2.99
N LYS A 111 -5.71 -16.08 4.19
CA LYS A 111 -5.79 -14.96 5.13
C LYS A 111 -5.21 -13.68 4.55
N ARG A 112 -4.06 -13.75 3.87
CA ARG A 112 -3.46 -12.56 3.25
C ARG A 112 -4.30 -11.97 2.12
N LEU A 113 -4.96 -12.81 1.33
CA LEU A 113 -5.89 -12.33 0.31
C LEU A 113 -7.07 -11.62 0.96
N ALA A 114 -7.63 -12.17 2.04
CA ALA A 114 -8.69 -11.54 2.81
C ALA A 114 -8.24 -10.22 3.48
N GLU A 115 -7.04 -10.17 4.06
CA GLU A 115 -6.44 -8.94 4.63
C GLU A 115 -6.28 -7.84 3.56
N THR A 116 -5.86 -8.21 2.35
CA THR A 116 -5.71 -7.26 1.23
C THR A 116 -7.06 -6.73 0.76
N ALA A 117 -8.05 -7.61 0.60
CA ALA A 117 -9.40 -7.21 0.23
C ALA A 117 -10.03 -6.32 1.32
N LYS A 118 -9.82 -6.65 2.59
CA LYS A 118 -10.26 -5.85 3.74
C LYS A 118 -9.61 -4.46 3.72
N PHE A 119 -8.30 -4.38 3.52
CA PHE A 119 -7.60 -3.09 3.40
C PHE A 119 -8.20 -2.23 2.29
N VAL A 120 -8.41 -2.80 1.09
CA VAL A 120 -8.98 -2.06 -0.05
C VAL A 120 -10.41 -1.61 0.24
N LEU A 121 -11.22 -2.42 0.90
CA LEU A 121 -12.56 -2.01 1.32
C LEU A 121 -12.50 -0.85 2.30
N GLU A 122 -11.75 -0.99 3.39
CA GLU A 122 -11.69 0.01 4.46
C GLU A 122 -11.05 1.32 3.98
N ILE A 123 -9.93 1.27 3.25
CA ILE A 123 -9.23 2.50 2.79
C ILE A 123 -10.05 3.29 1.76
N MET A 124 -11.02 2.66 1.08
CA MET A 124 -11.87 3.32 0.08
C MET A 124 -13.24 3.74 0.66
N GLU A 125 -13.51 3.52 1.95
CA GLU A 125 -14.74 4.00 2.58
C GLU A 125 -14.80 5.53 2.60
N ASN A 126 -16.02 6.07 2.63
CA ASN A 126 -16.22 7.51 2.75
C ASN A 126 -15.55 8.07 4.00
N ASN A 127 -15.00 9.28 3.91
CA ASN A 127 -14.46 10.02 5.05
C ASN A 127 -13.29 9.32 5.77
N THR A 128 -12.62 8.35 5.12
CA THR A 128 -11.51 7.57 5.69
C THR A 128 -10.39 8.41 6.28
N PHE A 129 -10.09 9.58 5.70
CA PHE A 129 -9.04 10.47 6.20
C PHE A 129 -9.55 11.60 7.11
N GLU A 130 -10.85 11.65 7.40
CA GLU A 130 -11.40 12.56 8.43
C GLU A 130 -11.05 12.06 9.83
N THR A 131 -11.22 12.90 10.86
CA THR A 131 -10.84 12.58 12.25
C THR A 131 -11.45 11.28 12.75
N ASN A 132 -12.71 10.99 12.40
CA ASN A 132 -13.44 9.78 12.80
C ASN A 132 -13.20 8.58 11.86
N GLY A 133 -12.44 8.76 10.76
CA GLY A 133 -12.05 7.69 9.86
C GLY A 133 -10.85 6.88 10.37
N ASN A 134 -10.32 6.00 9.54
CA ASN A 134 -9.19 5.12 9.88
C ASN A 134 -8.07 5.08 8.83
N GLY A 135 -8.14 5.90 7.77
CA GLY A 135 -7.20 5.90 6.66
C GLY A 135 -5.74 6.17 7.06
N PHE A 136 -5.48 7.11 7.96
CA PHE A 136 -4.13 7.30 8.51
C PHE A 136 -3.67 6.09 9.32
N ALA A 137 -4.53 5.51 10.15
CA ALA A 137 -4.19 4.29 10.89
C ALA A 137 -3.86 3.12 9.97
N LEU A 138 -4.68 2.88 8.94
CA LEU A 138 -4.48 1.81 7.96
C LEU A 138 -3.17 1.99 7.18
N CYS A 139 -2.93 3.18 6.63
CA CYS A 139 -1.68 3.50 5.95
C CYS A 139 -0.48 3.33 6.88
N PHE A 140 -0.60 3.74 8.15
CA PHE A 140 0.49 3.62 9.14
C PHE A 140 0.82 2.15 9.41
N GLN A 141 -0.21 1.33 9.69
CA GLN A 141 -0.05 -0.09 9.95
C GLN A 141 0.63 -0.82 8.77
N VAL A 142 0.19 -0.54 7.54
CA VAL A 142 0.80 -1.11 6.33
C VAL A 142 2.24 -0.64 6.18
N ARG A 143 2.50 0.65 6.35
CA ARG A 143 3.85 1.25 6.26
C ARG A 143 4.83 0.64 7.26
N MET A 144 4.40 0.49 8.51
CA MET A 144 5.21 -0.15 9.56
C MET A 144 5.37 -1.66 9.32
N MET A 145 4.36 -2.34 8.76
CA MET A 145 4.51 -3.71 8.28
C MET A 145 5.51 -3.86 7.15
N HIS A 146 5.56 -2.91 6.22
CA HIS A 146 6.57 -2.92 5.17
C HIS A 146 7.98 -2.77 5.73
N ALA A 147 8.21 -1.87 6.71
CA ALA A 147 9.50 -1.76 7.40
C ALA A 147 9.89 -3.09 8.08
N TYR A 148 8.95 -3.72 8.79
CA TYR A 148 9.19 -5.01 9.45
C TYR A 148 9.53 -6.12 8.45
N ILE A 149 8.75 -6.25 7.38
CA ILE A 149 8.98 -7.25 6.33
C ILE A 149 10.31 -7.00 5.62
N ARG A 150 10.66 -5.73 5.37
CA ARG A 150 11.94 -5.35 4.78
C ARG A 150 13.11 -5.80 5.63
N LYS A 151 13.07 -5.54 6.94
CA LYS A 151 14.08 -6.01 7.90
C LYS A 151 14.20 -7.54 7.88
N GLN A 152 13.08 -8.25 7.93
CA GLN A 152 13.07 -9.73 7.90
C GLN A 152 13.65 -10.29 6.59
N ALA A 153 13.24 -9.74 5.45
CA ALA A 153 13.73 -10.17 4.15
C ALA A 153 15.23 -9.89 3.99
N LYS A 154 15.70 -8.70 4.38
CA LYS A 154 17.11 -8.31 4.33
C LYS A 154 18.01 -9.20 5.20
N ASN A 155 17.51 -9.66 6.33
CA ASN A 155 18.24 -10.57 7.24
C ASN A 155 18.18 -12.04 6.79
N SER A 156 17.43 -12.37 5.76
CA SER A 156 17.39 -13.72 5.21
C SER A 156 18.70 -14.04 4.48
N PRO A 157 19.36 -15.19 4.76
CA PRO A 157 20.57 -15.58 4.03
C PRO A 157 20.32 -15.88 2.54
N LYS A 158 19.06 -15.95 2.12
CA LYS A 158 18.64 -16.17 0.73
C LYS A 158 18.39 -14.86 -0.04
N TRP A 159 18.41 -13.71 0.64
CA TRP A 159 18.22 -12.43 -0.04
C TRP A 159 19.49 -12.02 -0.79
N ASN A 160 19.34 -11.66 -2.06
CA ASN A 160 20.41 -11.11 -2.88
C ASN A 160 20.10 -9.64 -3.18
N MET A 161 21.06 -8.75 -2.92
CA MET A 161 20.90 -7.31 -3.15
C MET A 161 20.84 -6.92 -4.63
N GLU A 162 21.15 -7.82 -5.57
CA GLU A 162 20.84 -7.64 -6.99
C GLU A 162 19.33 -7.47 -7.23
N TYR A 163 18.48 -7.98 -6.34
CA TYR A 163 17.04 -7.76 -6.38
C TYR A 163 16.65 -6.35 -5.89
N GLY A 164 17.60 -5.55 -5.41
CA GLY A 164 17.35 -4.30 -4.71
C GLY A 164 17.08 -4.49 -3.21
N LEU A 165 16.78 -3.38 -2.53
CA LEU A 165 16.24 -3.44 -1.17
C LEU A 165 14.85 -4.09 -1.20
N PRO A 166 14.50 -4.95 -0.23
CA PRO A 166 13.14 -5.48 -0.14
C PRO A 166 12.12 -4.33 0.02
N ILE A 167 11.00 -4.39 -0.71
CA ILE A 167 9.93 -3.37 -0.65
C ILE A 167 10.54 -1.97 -0.87
N ASN A 168 11.31 -1.82 -1.94
CA ASN A 168 11.89 -0.55 -2.33
C ASN A 168 10.83 0.36 -2.98
N GLN A 169 11.18 1.64 -3.20
CA GLN A 169 10.27 2.63 -3.76
C GLN A 169 9.78 2.30 -5.18
N GLU A 170 10.59 1.59 -5.98
CA GLU A 170 10.15 1.13 -7.31
C GLU A 170 9.07 0.04 -7.18
N ASP A 171 9.29 -0.97 -6.33
CA ASP A 171 8.33 -2.04 -6.08
C ASP A 171 7.03 -1.49 -5.45
N MET A 172 7.14 -0.49 -4.56
CA MET A 172 5.99 0.23 -3.99
C MET A 172 5.18 0.95 -5.06
N ALA A 173 5.82 1.72 -5.93
CA ALA A 173 5.15 2.42 -7.03
C ALA A 173 4.48 1.46 -8.01
N GLY A 174 5.18 0.37 -8.38
CA GLY A 174 4.62 -0.68 -9.25
C GLY A 174 3.41 -1.36 -8.64
N THR A 175 3.45 -1.64 -7.34
CA THR A 175 2.31 -2.20 -6.62
C THR A 175 1.15 -1.21 -6.55
N ASN A 176 1.41 0.07 -6.23
CA ASN A 176 0.38 1.11 -6.21
C ASN A 176 -0.34 1.23 -7.57
N LEU A 177 0.41 1.23 -8.67
CA LEU A 177 -0.15 1.21 -10.03
C LEU A 177 -0.97 -0.05 -10.33
N SER A 178 -0.65 -1.18 -9.70
CA SER A 178 -1.44 -2.40 -9.82
C SER A 178 -2.82 -2.25 -9.14
N PHE A 179 -2.90 -1.53 -8.03
CA PHE A 179 -4.16 -1.30 -7.30
C PHE A 179 -4.98 -0.15 -7.92
N SER A 180 -4.33 0.74 -8.67
CA SER A 180 -4.96 1.91 -9.28
C SER A 180 -5.15 1.74 -10.79
N LEU A 181 -4.11 1.99 -11.58
CA LEU A 181 -4.15 1.98 -13.04
C LEU A 181 -4.56 0.63 -13.65
N ILE A 182 -4.07 -0.48 -13.11
CA ILE A 182 -4.39 -1.82 -13.65
C ILE A 182 -5.87 -2.17 -13.40
N ILE A 183 -6.47 -1.68 -12.31
CA ILE A 183 -7.92 -1.81 -12.08
C ILE A 183 -8.69 -1.07 -13.17
N LEU A 184 -8.34 0.19 -13.47
CA LEU A 184 -9.00 0.97 -14.52
C LEU A 184 -8.89 0.30 -15.89
N ARG A 185 -7.69 -0.19 -16.25
CA ARG A 185 -7.48 -0.97 -17.49
C ARG A 185 -8.29 -2.27 -17.51
N GLY A 186 -8.44 -2.92 -16.37
CA GLY A 186 -9.28 -4.10 -16.22
C GLY A 186 -10.75 -3.78 -16.47
N MET A 187 -11.25 -2.67 -15.92
CA MET A 187 -12.61 -2.19 -16.15
C MET A 187 -12.85 -1.85 -17.62
N GLU A 188 -11.91 -1.15 -18.27
CA GLU A 188 -11.95 -0.86 -19.71
C GLU A 188 -11.99 -2.15 -20.54
N LYS A 189 -11.16 -3.14 -20.22
CA LYS A 189 -11.14 -4.45 -20.88
C LYS A 189 -12.47 -5.20 -20.74
N LEU A 190 -13.17 -5.01 -19.61
CA LEU A 190 -14.51 -5.52 -19.36
C LEU A 190 -15.62 -4.61 -19.90
N GLN A 191 -15.27 -3.58 -20.68
CA GLN A 191 -16.20 -2.63 -21.32
C GLN A 191 -17.03 -1.80 -20.34
N TYR A 192 -16.56 -1.61 -19.11
CA TYR A 192 -17.15 -0.64 -18.18
C TYR A 192 -16.84 0.77 -18.64
N LYS A 193 -17.84 1.66 -18.57
CA LYS A 193 -17.66 3.09 -18.82
C LYS A 193 -17.13 3.74 -17.55
N VAL A 194 -15.92 4.29 -17.64
CA VAL A 194 -15.29 5.11 -16.61
C VAL A 194 -15.01 6.46 -17.24
N SER A 195 -15.49 7.56 -16.64
CA SER A 195 -15.19 8.90 -17.16
C SER A 195 -13.73 9.28 -16.88
N ASN A 196 -13.20 10.27 -17.60
CA ASN A 196 -11.85 10.76 -17.34
C ASN A 196 -11.75 11.33 -15.92
N GLU A 197 -12.79 12.00 -15.45
CA GLU A 197 -12.86 12.55 -14.09
C GLU A 197 -12.87 11.45 -13.02
N GLU A 198 -13.63 10.38 -13.21
CA GLU A 198 -13.63 9.21 -12.32
C GLU A 198 -12.25 8.52 -12.30
N ALA A 199 -11.62 8.34 -13.46
CA ALA A 199 -10.30 7.74 -13.58
C ALA A 199 -9.21 8.58 -12.91
N GLU A 200 -9.19 9.89 -13.16
CA GLU A 200 -8.25 10.83 -12.54
C GLU A 200 -8.45 10.89 -11.02
N ALA A 201 -9.70 10.93 -10.54
CA ALA A 201 -10.00 10.90 -9.12
C ALA A 201 -9.49 9.61 -8.46
N PHE A 202 -9.73 8.45 -9.07
CA PHE A 202 -9.28 7.18 -8.55
C PHE A 202 -7.74 7.09 -8.48
N LEU A 203 -7.05 7.53 -9.53
CA LEU A 203 -5.58 7.61 -9.54
C LEU A 203 -5.05 8.61 -8.50
N HIS A 204 -5.69 9.78 -8.37
CA HIS A 204 -5.34 10.80 -7.38
C HIS A 204 -5.45 10.27 -5.96
N TYR A 205 -6.52 9.52 -5.66
CA TYR A 205 -6.72 8.94 -4.35
C TYR A 205 -5.64 7.90 -4.00
N TRP A 206 -5.31 7.01 -4.94
CA TRP A 206 -4.20 6.07 -4.74
C TRP A 206 -2.84 6.73 -4.66
N ASN A 207 -2.65 7.89 -5.30
CA ASN A 207 -1.43 8.70 -5.16
C ASN A 207 -1.32 9.34 -3.76
N ILE A 208 -2.44 9.60 -3.08
CA ILE A 208 -2.43 10.07 -1.68
C ILE A 208 -2.08 8.90 -0.73
N ILE A 209 -2.57 7.70 -1.04
CA ILE A 209 -2.36 6.50 -0.22
C ILE A 209 -0.91 5.97 -0.32
N GLY A 210 -0.30 6.06 -1.50
CA GLY A 210 1.05 5.56 -1.81
C GLY A 210 2.17 6.44 -1.29
#